data_AF-A0A935F2Y7-F1
#
_entry.id   AF-A0A935F2Y7-F1
#
_cell.length_a   1.000
_cell.length_b   1.000
_cell.length_c   1.000
_cell.angle_alpha   90.00
_cell.angle_beta   90.00
_cell.angle_gamma   90.00
#
_symmetry.space_group_name_H-M   'P 1'
#
loop_
_entity.id
_entity.type
_entity.pdbx_description
1 polymer ?
#
loop_
_entity_poly.entity_id
_entity_poly.type
_entity_poly.pdbx_seq_one_letter_code
_entity_poly.pdbx_strand_id
1 'polypeptide(L)'
;MVSFAETTGGTQPRIGDGRSVGVVEPQLVRFDTPLKLACGKTLPSYELAYETYGELNARRNNAVLICHALNASHHVAGTWESEPDNVGWWDNMVGPGKPVDTNRFFVVGVNNLGSCFGSSGPGTVNPATGKVWGADFPLVTVEDWVDTQARLADHLGIDDWAAVMGGSLGGMQALCWATRYPGRIRNALVIAAAPNLSAENIAFNEVARQAILTDPDFHEGHFTEAGTLPRSGLRVARMIGHITYLSDEQMEAKFGRQLREGLKFSFAPEFQIESYLRYQGEKFADYYDANTYLRITKALDYFDPALATGGDLVRALAPAACRFLVVSFTTDWRFPPSRSREIVEALVANRHDVTYAEIVAPHGHDAFLLDSEQYHAVVRACFDRIAHDFKDYSTFRLGQSFTQALAERTKVSQRTDYATIAGWIGEGANVLDLGCGDGSLLAYLARERNARGYGVEIGDAGVRASIGAGVNVIQRDLEGGLKGFADDAFDCVILSQTLQAMKRIETIIAEMLRVGREAIVSFPNFGHWRHRLQILRGRMPVSESLPYQWFDTPNVHLCTVADFDAFLAERGLEVLDRVVLAGGREVGSLPNLLGELAIYRFRRRGAPRSAAPRGHA
;
A
#
# COMPACT_ATOMS: atom_id res chain seq x y z
N MET A 1 -6.20 5.26 30.69
CA MET A 1 -6.49 4.34 29.57
C MET A 1 -5.27 3.45 29.39
N VAL A 2 -5.44 2.21 28.90
CA VAL A 2 -4.29 1.30 28.67
C VAL A 2 -3.51 1.79 27.43
N SER A 3 -2.18 1.83 27.50
CA SER A 3 -1.33 2.19 26.35
C SER A 3 -1.54 1.23 25.18
N PHE A 4 -1.75 1.76 23.97
CA PHE A 4 -2.07 0.95 22.79
C PHE A 4 -0.96 -0.06 22.44
N ALA A 5 0.31 0.29 22.68
CA ALA A 5 1.46 -0.59 22.49
C ALA A 5 1.39 -1.89 23.32
N GLU A 6 0.66 -1.87 24.44
CA GLU A 6 0.47 -3.05 25.28
C GLU A 6 -0.62 -3.99 24.72
N THR A 7 -1.38 -3.54 23.72
CA THR A 7 -2.49 -4.26 23.10
C THR A 7 -2.13 -4.94 21.76
N THR A 8 -1.03 -4.56 21.12
CA THR A 8 -0.48 -5.16 19.87
C THR A 8 0.53 -6.28 20.14
N GLY A 9 0.31 -7.01 21.23
CA GLY A 9 1.11 -8.17 21.57
C GLY A 9 2.50 -7.92 22.15
N GLY A 10 2.70 -6.77 22.77
CA GLY A 10 3.80 -6.53 23.72
C GLY A 10 5.17 -6.29 23.07
N THR A 11 5.22 -5.96 21.78
CA THR A 11 6.40 -5.29 21.23
C THR A 11 6.20 -3.80 21.46
N GLN A 12 6.90 -3.24 22.45
CA GLN A 12 6.95 -1.77 22.55
C GLN A 12 7.56 -1.24 21.25
N PRO A 13 6.92 -0.28 20.56
CA PRO A 13 7.56 0.40 19.46
C PRO A 13 8.86 0.98 20.01
N ARG A 14 10.00 0.71 19.35
CA ARG A 14 11.17 1.50 19.68
C ARG A 14 10.79 2.91 19.26
N ILE A 15 10.99 3.89 20.14
CA ILE A 15 10.84 5.28 19.74
C ILE A 15 11.81 5.45 18.56
N GLY A 16 11.29 5.51 17.33
CA GLY A 16 12.11 5.73 16.15
C GLY A 16 12.92 7.01 16.33
N ASP A 17 13.98 7.20 15.56
CA ASP A 17 14.92 8.33 15.72
C ASP A 17 14.26 9.74 15.63
N GLY A 18 12.96 9.83 15.31
CA GLY A 18 12.15 11.05 15.33
C GLY A 18 11.49 11.34 16.68
N ARG A 19 11.39 12.62 17.04
CA ARG A 19 10.69 13.06 18.26
C ARG A 19 9.18 12.75 18.15
N SER A 20 8.53 12.41 19.25
CA SER A 20 7.06 12.39 19.33
C SER A 20 6.49 13.81 19.21
N VAL A 21 5.18 13.94 18.95
CA VAL A 21 4.47 15.23 18.91
C VAL A 21 4.34 15.89 20.29
N GLY A 22 4.65 15.16 21.37
CA GLY A 22 4.57 15.65 22.74
C GLY A 22 3.18 15.46 23.34
N VAL A 23 2.81 16.33 24.29
CA VAL A 23 1.49 16.29 24.93
C VAL A 23 0.43 16.81 23.97
N VAL A 24 -0.67 16.08 23.85
CA VAL A 24 -1.82 16.40 22.99
C VAL A 24 -3.11 16.35 23.80
N GLU A 25 -4.14 17.06 23.35
CA GLU A 25 -5.44 17.10 24.01
C GLU A 25 -6.56 16.71 23.03
N PRO A 26 -7.46 15.79 23.41
CA PRO A 26 -8.59 15.44 22.58
C PRO A 26 -9.62 16.57 22.55
N GLN A 27 -10.17 16.80 21.37
CA GLN A 27 -11.22 17.78 21.11
C GLN A 27 -12.53 17.06 20.82
N LEU A 28 -13.65 17.68 21.21
CA LEU A 28 -14.99 17.17 20.93
C LEU A 28 -15.76 18.19 20.11
N VAL A 29 -16.27 17.77 18.96
CA VAL A 29 -17.17 18.59 18.14
C VAL A 29 -18.55 17.96 18.10
N ARG A 30 -19.57 18.81 18.29
CA ARG A 30 -20.97 18.43 18.20
C ARG A 30 -21.57 18.83 16.86
N PHE A 31 -22.32 17.91 16.26
CA PHE A 31 -23.11 18.13 15.06
C PHE A 31 -24.59 17.98 15.39
N ASP A 32 -25.36 19.06 15.23
CA ASP A 32 -26.83 19.06 15.38
C ASP A 32 -27.57 18.84 14.05
N THR A 33 -26.83 18.64 12.96
CA THR A 33 -27.41 18.27 11.67
C THR A 33 -27.65 16.75 11.65
N PRO A 34 -28.90 16.29 11.43
CA PRO A 34 -29.21 14.87 11.42
C PRO A 34 -28.33 14.07 10.45
N LEU A 35 -27.92 12.88 10.88
CA LEU A 35 -27.18 11.92 10.07
C LEU A 35 -28.07 10.73 9.77
N LYS A 36 -28.44 10.57 8.50
CA LYS A 36 -29.12 9.37 8.02
C LYS A 36 -28.09 8.26 7.83
N LEU A 37 -28.29 7.15 8.53
CA LEU A 37 -27.39 6.01 8.50
C LEU A 37 -27.80 5.00 7.41
N ALA A 38 -26.84 4.21 6.95
CA ALA A 38 -27.07 3.13 5.98
C ALA A 38 -28.13 2.11 6.46
N CYS A 39 -28.22 1.88 7.77
CA CYS A 39 -29.23 1.00 8.38
C CYS A 39 -30.67 1.58 8.38
N GLY A 40 -30.89 2.77 7.82
CA GLY A 40 -32.19 3.43 7.73
C GLY A 40 -32.58 4.26 8.96
N LYS A 41 -31.86 4.13 10.08
CA LYS A 41 -32.03 4.98 11.27
C LYS A 41 -31.42 6.37 11.05
N THR A 42 -31.78 7.33 11.89
CA THR A 42 -31.22 8.68 11.88
C THR A 42 -30.71 9.05 13.27
N LEU A 43 -29.47 9.55 13.36
CA LEU A 43 -28.97 10.21 14.56
C LEU A 43 -29.32 11.70 14.46
N PRO A 44 -30.17 12.24 15.35
CA PRO A 44 -30.59 13.64 15.28
C PRO A 44 -29.43 14.61 15.53
N SER A 45 -28.51 14.21 16.42
CA SER A 45 -27.27 14.90 16.73
C SER A 45 -26.24 13.87 17.17
N TYR A 46 -24.96 14.17 17.00
CA TYR A 46 -23.86 13.33 17.46
C TYR A 46 -22.59 14.15 17.72
N GLU A 47 -21.64 13.55 18.40
CA GLU A 47 -20.35 14.14 18.74
C GLU A 47 -19.22 13.27 18.17
N LEU A 48 -18.14 13.91 17.72
CA LEU A 48 -16.91 13.26 17.29
C LEU A 48 -15.76 13.73 18.17
N ALA A 49 -15.03 12.78 18.73
CA ALA A 49 -13.74 13.02 19.37
C ALA A 49 -12.62 12.96 18.32
N TYR A 50 -11.74 13.95 18.33
CA TYR A 50 -10.61 14.04 17.40
C TYR A 50 -9.39 14.71 18.04
N GLU A 51 -8.22 14.48 17.46
CA GLU A 51 -6.96 15.15 17.79
C GLU A 51 -6.31 15.67 16.52
N THR A 52 -5.46 16.69 16.68
CA THR A 52 -4.74 17.32 15.56
C THR A 52 -3.27 17.47 15.88
N TYR A 53 -2.41 17.27 14.87
CA TYR A 53 -0.96 17.29 15.02
C TYR A 53 -0.32 18.13 13.90
N GLY A 54 0.58 19.05 14.24
CA GLY A 54 1.15 20.00 13.29
C GLY A 54 0.25 21.20 12.99
N GLU A 55 0.54 21.94 11.92
CA GLU A 55 -0.14 23.20 11.59
C GLU A 55 -0.76 23.19 10.19
N LEU A 56 -2.04 23.57 10.11
CA LEU A 56 -2.74 23.74 8.84
C LEU A 56 -2.23 24.99 8.13
N ASN A 57 -1.73 24.83 6.91
CA ASN A 57 -1.16 25.95 6.17
C ASN A 57 -2.26 26.89 5.65
N ALA A 58 -1.86 28.10 5.21
CA ALA A 58 -2.80 29.13 4.75
C ALA A 58 -3.68 28.70 3.55
N ARG A 59 -3.20 27.77 2.71
CA ARG A 59 -3.95 27.20 1.57
C ARG A 59 -4.78 25.98 1.95
N ARG A 60 -4.68 25.53 3.20
CA ARG A 60 -5.35 24.35 3.79
C ARG A 60 -5.16 23.06 2.97
N ASN A 61 -4.06 22.96 2.24
CA ASN A 61 -3.80 21.87 1.30
C ASN A 61 -2.82 20.81 1.85
N ASN A 62 -2.38 20.93 3.11
CA ASN A 62 -1.49 19.98 3.78
C ASN A 62 -2.18 19.11 4.85
N ALA A 63 -3.52 19.04 4.83
CA ALA A 63 -4.28 18.27 5.78
C ALA A 63 -4.23 16.76 5.47
N VAL A 64 -4.02 15.92 6.49
CA VAL A 64 -3.97 14.45 6.38
C VAL A 64 -4.93 13.83 7.37
N LEU A 65 -5.82 12.96 6.91
CA LEU A 65 -6.73 12.21 7.77
C LEU A 65 -6.16 10.82 8.07
N ILE A 66 -6.11 10.46 9.35
CA ILE A 66 -5.74 9.11 9.81
C ILE A 66 -7.00 8.37 10.25
N CYS A 67 -7.33 7.31 9.51
CA CYS A 67 -8.44 6.42 9.81
C CYS A 67 -7.95 5.24 10.67
N HIS A 68 -8.53 5.07 11.86
CA HIS A 68 -8.08 4.07 12.83
C HIS A 68 -8.60 2.65 12.53
N ALA A 69 -7.87 1.65 13.01
CA ALA A 69 -8.24 0.24 12.97
C ALA A 69 -9.23 -0.14 14.10
N LEU A 70 -9.55 -1.43 14.24
CA LEU A 70 -10.68 -1.90 15.06
C LEU A 70 -10.65 -1.46 16.54
N ASN A 71 -9.50 -1.48 17.21
CA ASN A 71 -9.37 -1.18 18.64
C ASN A 71 -8.60 0.12 18.93
N ALA A 72 -8.33 0.92 17.89
CA ALA A 72 -7.64 2.19 17.98
C ALA A 72 -8.63 3.36 18.15
N SER A 73 -8.13 4.59 18.25
CA SER A 73 -8.93 5.78 18.53
C SER A 73 -8.40 7.01 17.78
N HIS A 74 -8.90 8.20 18.13
CA HIS A 74 -8.36 9.48 17.65
C HIS A 74 -6.93 9.75 18.11
N HIS A 75 -6.42 9.06 19.14
CA HIS A 75 -5.10 9.29 19.73
C HIS A 75 -3.98 8.61 18.93
N VAL A 76 -3.60 9.21 17.80
CA VAL A 76 -2.66 8.64 16.82
C VAL A 76 -1.21 8.77 17.28
N ALA A 77 -0.80 9.89 17.87
CA ALA A 77 0.58 10.15 18.27
C ALA A 77 0.63 11.03 19.53
N GLY A 78 1.78 11.05 20.21
CA GLY A 78 1.97 11.84 21.43
C GLY A 78 1.55 11.10 22.68
N THR A 79 1.33 11.87 23.74
CA THR A 79 0.82 11.39 25.03
C THR A 79 -0.22 12.36 25.58
N TRP A 80 -1.02 11.92 26.54
CA TRP A 80 -1.87 12.81 27.33
C TRP A 80 -1.17 13.23 28.62
N GLU A 81 -1.37 14.48 29.07
CA GLU A 81 -0.72 14.98 30.29
C GLU A 81 -1.05 14.12 31.53
N SER A 82 -2.31 13.69 31.63
CA SER A 82 -2.79 12.81 32.70
C SER A 82 -2.31 11.37 32.58
N GLU A 83 -1.82 10.95 31.42
CA GLU A 83 -1.46 9.57 31.09
C GLU A 83 -0.16 9.53 30.28
N PRO A 84 1.00 9.88 30.87
CA PRO A 84 2.26 10.03 30.14
C PRO A 84 2.78 8.72 29.51
N ASP A 85 2.33 7.55 30.00
CA ASP A 85 2.66 6.23 29.45
C ASP A 85 1.72 5.79 28.32
N ASN A 86 0.61 6.51 28.11
CA ASN A 86 -0.32 6.25 27.04
C ASN A 86 0.18 6.98 25.78
N VAL A 87 0.99 6.25 25.01
CA VAL A 87 1.53 6.72 23.74
C VAL A 87 0.54 6.40 22.62
N GLY A 88 0.36 7.37 21.71
CA GLY A 88 -0.50 7.23 20.54
C GLY A 88 -0.21 5.98 19.71
N TRP A 89 -1.28 5.40 19.14
CA TRP A 89 -1.23 4.05 18.55
C TRP A 89 -0.38 3.92 17.28
N TRP A 90 -0.07 5.02 16.62
CA TRP A 90 0.80 5.10 15.44
C TRP A 90 1.91 6.15 15.62
N ASP A 91 2.39 6.35 16.85
CA ASP A 91 3.40 7.37 17.16
C ASP A 91 4.67 7.16 16.32
N ASN A 92 5.10 5.94 16.02
CA ASN A 92 6.27 5.69 15.15
C ASN A 92 6.11 6.17 13.69
N MET A 93 4.87 6.38 13.23
CA MET A 93 4.52 6.79 11.89
C MET A 93 4.29 8.31 11.80
N VAL A 94 3.66 8.90 12.82
CA VAL A 94 3.21 10.30 12.82
C VAL A 94 4.00 11.13 13.84
N GLY A 95 4.63 12.21 13.37
CA GLY A 95 5.32 13.18 14.23
C GLY A 95 6.48 13.90 13.55
N PRO A 96 7.17 14.81 14.26
CA PRO A 96 8.24 15.63 13.68
C PRO A 96 9.37 14.78 13.08
N GLY A 97 9.55 14.88 11.76
CA GLY A 97 10.55 14.13 11.00
C GLY A 97 10.24 12.64 10.79
N LYS A 98 9.09 12.14 11.25
CA LYS A 98 8.62 10.76 10.99
C LYS A 98 8.05 10.62 9.56
N PRO A 99 7.66 9.43 9.08
CA PRO A 99 7.17 9.28 7.71
C PRO A 99 5.99 10.21 7.37
N VAL A 100 5.07 10.40 8.32
CA VAL A 100 4.04 11.45 8.27
C VAL A 100 4.52 12.64 9.12
N ASP A 101 5.28 13.52 8.47
CA ASP A 101 6.01 14.59 9.16
C ASP A 101 5.09 15.77 9.55
N THR A 102 4.82 15.91 10.84
CA THR A 102 3.96 16.99 11.37
C THR A 102 4.60 18.38 11.31
N ASN A 103 5.89 18.50 10.93
CA ASN A 103 6.46 19.80 10.56
C ASN A 103 5.98 20.29 9.18
N ARG A 104 5.33 19.41 8.39
CA ARG A 104 4.90 19.69 7.01
C ARG A 104 3.40 19.49 6.82
N PHE A 105 2.82 18.56 7.56
CA PHE A 105 1.42 18.17 7.44
C PHE A 105 0.62 18.52 8.70
N PHE A 106 -0.64 18.87 8.49
CA PHE A 106 -1.64 18.98 9.55
C PHE A 106 -2.41 17.66 9.61
N VAL A 107 -2.09 16.83 10.59
CA VAL A 107 -2.64 15.49 10.71
C VAL A 107 -3.86 15.52 11.63
N VAL A 108 -4.94 14.84 11.24
CA VAL A 108 -6.18 14.72 12.02
C VAL A 108 -6.44 13.25 12.31
N GLY A 109 -6.47 12.90 13.59
CA GLY A 109 -6.97 11.61 14.08
C GLY A 109 -8.41 11.78 14.56
N VAL A 110 -9.33 10.96 14.08
CA VAL A 110 -10.76 11.04 14.47
C VAL A 110 -11.24 9.68 14.91
N ASN A 111 -12.05 9.66 15.96
CA ASN A 111 -12.65 8.44 16.47
C ASN A 111 -14.04 8.22 15.84
N ASN A 112 -14.28 7.02 15.36
CA ASN A 112 -15.49 6.70 14.61
C ASN A 112 -16.76 6.70 15.47
N LEU A 113 -17.92 6.99 14.85
CA LEU A 113 -19.21 6.80 15.51
C LEU A 113 -19.41 5.34 15.90
N GLY A 114 -20.02 5.10 17.07
CA GLY A 114 -20.19 3.76 17.59
C GLY A 114 -18.99 3.21 18.36
N SER A 115 -17.89 3.97 18.46
CA SER A 115 -16.71 3.68 19.29
C SER A 115 -16.95 4.01 20.77
N CYS A 116 -16.08 3.52 21.65
CA CYS A 116 -16.06 3.81 23.09
C CYS A 116 -14.98 4.83 23.51
N PHE A 117 -14.30 5.48 22.55
CA PHE A 117 -13.25 6.48 22.82
C PHE A 117 -13.68 7.92 22.52
N GLY A 118 -14.77 8.37 23.15
CA GLY A 118 -15.20 9.78 23.16
C GLY A 118 -16.31 10.15 22.16
N SER A 119 -16.24 9.68 20.92
CA SER A 119 -17.31 9.93 19.93
C SER A 119 -18.63 9.28 20.35
N SER A 120 -19.76 9.78 19.84
CA SER A 120 -21.07 9.19 20.12
C SER A 120 -21.10 7.70 19.77
N GLY A 121 -21.49 6.89 20.75
CA GLY A 121 -21.51 5.44 20.69
C GLY A 121 -22.38 4.82 21.77
N PRO A 122 -22.36 3.48 21.93
CA PRO A 122 -23.22 2.78 22.87
C PRO A 122 -23.09 3.24 24.32
N GLY A 123 -21.90 3.64 24.76
CA GLY A 123 -21.66 4.14 26.11
C GLY A 123 -22.11 5.60 26.36
N THR A 124 -22.56 6.31 25.32
CA THR A 124 -22.98 7.72 25.43
C THR A 124 -24.47 7.85 25.75
N VAL A 125 -24.89 9.04 26.18
CA VAL A 125 -26.30 9.31 26.52
C VAL A 125 -27.14 9.48 25.25
N ASN A 126 -28.26 8.78 25.20
CA ASN A 126 -29.29 8.93 24.19
C ASN A 126 -30.11 10.20 24.46
N PRO A 127 -30.06 11.22 23.57
CA PRO A 127 -30.76 12.48 23.79
C PRO A 127 -32.29 12.34 23.79
N ALA A 128 -32.84 11.26 23.22
CA ALA A 128 -34.28 11.03 23.19
C ALA A 128 -34.82 10.44 24.50
N THR A 129 -34.00 9.69 25.24
CA THR A 129 -34.44 8.96 26.46
C THR A 129 -33.78 9.47 27.73
N GLY A 130 -32.66 10.19 27.64
CA GLY A 130 -31.83 10.59 28.77
C GLY A 130 -31.05 9.43 29.41
N LYS A 131 -31.12 8.22 28.85
CA LYS A 131 -30.40 7.02 29.30
C LYS A 131 -29.19 6.73 28.40
N VAL A 132 -28.28 5.86 28.84
CA VAL A 132 -27.20 5.35 27.99
C VAL A 132 -27.79 4.63 26.78
N TRP A 133 -27.18 4.77 25.60
CA TRP A 133 -27.69 4.12 24.39
C TRP A 133 -27.68 2.59 24.48
N GLY A 134 -26.60 1.99 24.98
CA GLY A 134 -26.44 0.54 25.04
C GLY A 134 -26.73 -0.14 23.70
N ALA A 135 -27.60 -1.14 23.72
CA ALA A 135 -28.06 -1.87 22.54
C ALA A 135 -28.83 -1.01 21.52
N ASP A 136 -29.41 0.11 21.93
CA ASP A 136 -30.25 0.93 21.05
C ASP A 136 -29.43 1.79 20.07
N PHE A 137 -28.12 1.97 20.33
CA PHE A 137 -27.26 2.72 19.41
C PHE A 137 -27.31 2.06 18.02
N PRO A 138 -27.64 2.79 16.94
CA PRO A 138 -27.76 2.21 15.61
C PRO A 138 -26.52 1.43 15.16
N LEU A 139 -26.71 0.45 14.27
CA LEU A 139 -25.61 -0.10 13.49
C LEU A 139 -25.06 1.00 12.57
N VAL A 140 -23.75 1.01 12.41
CA VAL A 140 -23.00 1.95 11.57
C VAL A 140 -22.17 1.15 10.56
N THR A 141 -21.86 1.80 9.45
CA THR A 141 -21.06 1.26 8.35
C THR A 141 -19.81 2.12 8.12
N VAL A 142 -18.89 1.64 7.30
CA VAL A 142 -17.72 2.43 6.89
C VAL A 142 -18.16 3.71 6.18
N GLU A 143 -19.20 3.63 5.36
CA GLU A 143 -19.79 4.76 4.66
C GLU A 143 -20.33 5.82 5.63
N ASP A 144 -20.99 5.39 6.71
CA ASP A 144 -21.48 6.31 7.75
C ASP A 144 -20.33 7.03 8.45
N TRP A 145 -19.20 6.35 8.68
CA TRP A 145 -17.99 6.98 9.24
C TRP A 145 -17.36 7.96 8.28
N VAL A 146 -17.23 7.61 7.00
CA VAL A 146 -16.69 8.53 5.99
C VAL A 146 -17.57 9.78 5.84
N ASP A 147 -18.89 9.65 5.95
CA ASP A 147 -19.82 10.79 5.95
C ASP A 147 -19.62 11.72 7.16
N THR A 148 -19.35 11.18 8.34
CA THR A 148 -19.09 12.03 9.51
C THR A 148 -17.70 12.64 9.50
N GLN A 149 -16.70 11.91 8.98
CA GLN A 149 -15.36 12.43 8.74
C GLN A 149 -15.38 13.58 7.71
N ALA A 150 -16.24 13.51 6.68
CA ALA A 150 -16.43 14.61 5.73
C ALA A 150 -17.02 15.86 6.39
N ARG A 151 -18.00 15.68 7.28
CA ARG A 151 -18.53 16.81 8.08
C ARG A 151 -17.51 17.39 9.05
N LEU A 152 -16.60 16.55 9.59
CA LEU A 152 -15.46 17.02 10.37
C LEU A 152 -14.49 17.84 9.51
N ALA A 153 -14.21 17.40 8.27
CA ALA A 153 -13.40 18.16 7.33
C ALA A 153 -14.01 19.55 7.10
N ASP A 154 -15.32 19.64 6.89
CA ASP A 154 -16.04 20.92 6.73
C ASP A 154 -15.92 21.81 7.97
N HIS A 155 -16.05 21.24 9.17
CA HIS A 155 -15.90 21.96 10.44
C HIS A 155 -14.49 22.54 10.62
N LEU A 156 -13.46 21.78 10.24
CA LEU A 156 -12.06 22.20 10.28
C LEU A 156 -11.69 23.11 9.09
N GLY A 157 -12.63 23.31 8.15
CA GLY A 157 -12.45 24.14 6.97
C GLY A 157 -11.49 23.55 5.94
N ILE A 158 -11.44 22.22 5.85
CA ILE A 158 -10.61 21.45 4.92
C ILE A 158 -11.48 21.02 3.73
N ASP A 159 -11.26 21.67 2.59
CA ASP A 159 -12.02 21.37 1.36
C ASP A 159 -11.61 20.01 0.78
N ASP A 160 -10.31 19.75 0.74
CA ASP A 160 -9.73 18.50 0.25
C ASP A 160 -8.53 18.05 1.09
N TRP A 161 -8.45 16.75 1.35
CA TRP A 161 -7.35 16.11 2.07
C TRP A 161 -6.15 15.92 1.14
N ALA A 162 -4.97 16.32 1.59
CA ALA A 162 -3.72 15.94 0.95
C ALA A 162 -3.58 14.42 0.89
N ALA A 163 -3.94 13.74 1.97
CA ALA A 163 -3.99 12.29 2.04
C ALA A 163 -5.05 11.81 3.04
N VAL A 164 -5.66 10.66 2.75
CA VAL A 164 -6.37 9.84 3.72
C VAL A 164 -5.62 8.53 3.86
N MET A 165 -5.27 8.14 5.08
CA MET A 165 -4.40 7.00 5.37
C MET A 165 -5.00 6.14 6.48
N GLY A 166 -4.91 4.82 6.32
CA GLY A 166 -5.28 3.90 7.40
C GLY A 166 -4.80 2.47 7.17
N GLY A 167 -4.61 1.76 8.27
CA GLY A 167 -4.29 0.34 8.30
C GLY A 167 -5.54 -0.51 8.57
N SER A 168 -5.65 -1.71 8.00
CA SER A 168 -6.77 -2.63 8.29
C SER A 168 -8.13 -2.00 7.96
N LEU A 169 -9.06 -1.96 8.91
CA LEU A 169 -10.33 -1.24 8.80
C LEU A 169 -10.15 0.26 8.48
N GLY A 170 -9.01 0.86 8.87
CA GLY A 170 -8.63 2.21 8.46
C GLY A 170 -8.36 2.32 6.96
N GLY A 171 -7.75 1.29 6.35
CA GLY A 171 -7.51 1.24 4.91
C GLY A 171 -8.80 1.09 4.11
N MET A 172 -9.80 0.39 4.67
CA MET A 172 -11.15 0.30 4.10
C MET A 172 -11.87 1.66 4.11
N GLN A 173 -11.70 2.45 5.19
CA GLN A 173 -12.19 3.84 5.24
C GLN A 173 -11.50 4.71 4.18
N ALA A 174 -10.18 4.60 4.01
CA ALA A 174 -9.45 5.33 2.97
C ALA A 174 -9.92 4.96 1.55
N LEU A 175 -10.21 3.68 1.30
CA LEU A 175 -10.77 3.21 0.02
C LEU A 175 -12.18 3.74 -0.21
N CYS A 176 -13.03 3.77 0.84
CA CYS A 176 -14.37 4.34 0.78
C CYS A 176 -14.34 5.85 0.50
N TRP A 177 -13.43 6.60 1.13
CA TRP A 177 -13.20 8.01 0.83
C TRP A 177 -12.92 8.25 -0.66
N ALA A 178 -12.09 7.41 -1.26
CA ALA A 178 -11.67 7.54 -2.65
C ALA A 178 -12.83 7.44 -3.65
N THR A 179 -13.85 6.63 -3.36
CA THR A 179 -15.00 6.45 -4.25
C THR A 179 -16.19 7.31 -3.87
N ARG A 180 -16.38 7.58 -2.58
CA ARG A 180 -17.54 8.33 -2.06
C ARG A 180 -17.37 9.84 -2.19
N TYR A 181 -16.16 10.34 -2.00
CA TYR A 181 -15.82 11.77 -2.10
C TYR A 181 -14.58 11.98 -3.00
N PRO A 182 -14.59 11.54 -4.27
CA PRO A 182 -13.40 11.47 -5.12
C PRO A 182 -12.72 12.82 -5.36
N GLY A 183 -13.48 13.92 -5.30
CA GLY A 183 -12.94 15.29 -5.44
C GLY A 183 -12.39 15.90 -4.15
N ARG A 184 -12.47 15.21 -3.01
CA ARG A 184 -12.05 15.73 -1.68
C ARG A 184 -10.82 15.05 -1.12
N ILE A 185 -10.16 14.17 -1.87
CA ILE A 185 -8.90 13.56 -1.46
C ILE A 185 -7.92 13.53 -2.65
N ARG A 186 -6.64 13.81 -2.40
CA ARG A 186 -5.60 13.76 -3.45
C ARG A 186 -4.84 12.43 -3.46
N ASN A 187 -4.68 11.82 -2.29
CA ASN A 187 -3.96 10.56 -2.11
C ASN A 187 -4.70 9.66 -1.12
N ALA A 188 -4.80 8.36 -1.42
CA ALA A 188 -5.33 7.34 -0.52
C ALA A 188 -4.24 6.31 -0.20
N LEU A 189 -3.91 6.15 1.07
CA LEU A 189 -2.94 5.16 1.55
C LEU A 189 -3.70 4.02 2.21
N VAL A 190 -3.77 2.89 1.51
CA VAL A 190 -4.51 1.68 1.89
C VAL A 190 -3.51 0.63 2.37
N ILE A 191 -3.38 0.47 3.69
CA ILE A 191 -2.33 -0.35 4.31
C ILE A 191 -2.95 -1.58 4.96
N ALA A 192 -2.38 -2.76 4.73
CA ALA A 192 -2.82 -4.04 5.29
C ALA A 192 -4.36 -4.15 5.26
N ALA A 193 -4.98 -4.07 4.08
CA ALA A 193 -6.43 -4.02 3.92
C ALA A 193 -6.90 -4.87 2.72
N ALA A 194 -8.21 -5.09 2.67
CA ALA A 194 -8.88 -5.89 1.65
C ALA A 194 -10.12 -5.15 1.12
N PRO A 195 -10.61 -5.45 -0.10
CA PRO A 195 -11.84 -4.83 -0.61
C PRO A 195 -13.06 -5.27 0.21
N ASN A 196 -13.11 -6.53 0.64
CA ASN A 196 -14.09 -7.09 1.57
C ASN A 196 -13.49 -8.27 2.34
N LEU A 197 -14.15 -8.68 3.43
CA LEU A 197 -13.72 -9.80 4.26
C LEU A 197 -13.90 -11.16 3.57
N SER A 198 -13.01 -12.11 3.87
CA SER A 198 -13.20 -13.52 3.51
C SER A 198 -14.26 -14.18 4.40
N ALA A 199 -14.81 -15.31 3.95
CA ALA A 199 -15.73 -16.11 4.75
C ALA A 199 -15.11 -16.56 6.09
N GLU A 200 -13.81 -16.87 6.09
CA GLU A 200 -13.07 -17.24 7.30
C GLU A 200 -12.99 -16.07 8.29
N ASN A 201 -12.67 -14.86 7.82
CA ASN A 201 -12.63 -13.69 8.69
C ASN A 201 -14.00 -13.35 9.27
N ILE A 202 -15.07 -13.49 8.47
CA ILE A 202 -16.45 -13.31 8.94
C ILE A 202 -16.79 -14.36 10.02
N ALA A 203 -16.35 -15.61 9.85
CA ALA A 203 -16.54 -16.67 10.84
C ALA A 203 -15.84 -16.36 12.18
N PHE A 204 -14.59 -15.89 12.15
CA PHE A 204 -13.89 -15.45 13.37
C PHE A 204 -14.64 -14.33 14.09
N ASN A 205 -15.08 -13.31 13.35
CA ASN A 205 -15.85 -12.21 13.92
C ASN A 205 -17.19 -12.72 14.50
N GLU A 206 -17.84 -13.68 13.85
CA GLU A 206 -19.09 -14.25 14.34
C GLU A 206 -18.92 -15.03 15.64
N VAL A 207 -17.90 -15.89 15.75
CA VAL A 207 -17.61 -16.62 17.00
C VAL A 207 -17.31 -15.64 18.14
N ALA A 208 -16.54 -14.58 17.86
CA ALA A 208 -16.25 -13.54 18.84
C ALA A 208 -17.53 -12.81 19.31
N ARG A 209 -18.44 -12.47 18.39
CA ARG A 209 -19.72 -11.86 18.74
C ARG A 209 -20.62 -12.80 19.54
N GLN A 210 -20.70 -14.07 19.17
CA GLN A 210 -21.50 -15.06 19.91
C GLN A 210 -21.01 -15.19 21.36
N ALA A 211 -19.69 -15.19 21.58
CA ALA A 211 -19.13 -15.22 22.93
C ALA A 211 -19.64 -14.06 23.80
N ILE A 212 -19.78 -12.86 23.23
CA ILE A 212 -20.34 -11.68 23.91
C ILE A 212 -21.85 -11.81 24.09
N LEU A 213 -22.59 -12.18 23.05
CA LEU A 213 -24.05 -12.26 23.06
C LEU A 213 -24.58 -13.32 24.04
N THR A 214 -23.82 -14.39 24.27
CA THR A 214 -24.18 -15.46 25.22
C THR A 214 -23.66 -15.22 26.64
N ASP A 215 -22.93 -14.14 26.88
CA ASP A 215 -22.47 -13.80 28.22
C ASP A 215 -23.67 -13.46 29.11
N PRO A 216 -23.87 -14.12 30.27
CA PRO A 216 -24.97 -13.82 31.18
C PRO A 216 -25.02 -12.35 31.63
N ASP A 217 -23.86 -11.70 31.70
CA ASP A 217 -23.72 -10.29 32.08
C ASP A 217 -23.90 -9.33 30.88
N PHE A 218 -24.31 -9.81 29.70
CA PHE A 218 -24.59 -8.95 28.54
C PHE A 218 -25.93 -8.21 28.65
N HIS A 219 -26.94 -8.81 29.30
CA HIS A 219 -28.28 -8.24 29.48
C HIS A 219 -28.86 -7.62 28.19
N GLU A 220 -28.83 -8.37 27.09
CA GLU A 220 -29.30 -7.92 25.76
C GLU A 220 -28.64 -6.61 25.27
N GLY A 221 -27.46 -6.28 25.80
CA GLY A 221 -26.72 -5.06 25.49
C GLY A 221 -27.04 -3.88 26.41
N HIS A 222 -27.79 -4.08 27.50
CA HIS A 222 -28.10 -3.07 28.53
C HIS A 222 -27.33 -3.32 29.85
N PHE A 223 -26.17 -3.97 29.79
CA PHE A 223 -25.34 -4.32 30.95
C PHE A 223 -24.92 -3.13 31.82
N THR A 224 -24.75 -1.93 31.25
CA THR A 224 -24.47 -0.71 32.03
C THR A 224 -25.63 -0.36 32.97
N GLU A 225 -26.89 -0.51 32.52
CA GLU A 225 -28.06 -0.27 33.37
C GLU A 225 -28.20 -1.36 34.46
N ALA A 226 -27.80 -2.59 34.14
CA ALA A 226 -27.78 -3.71 35.08
C ALA A 226 -26.61 -3.66 36.10
N GLY A 227 -25.65 -2.73 35.92
CA GLY A 227 -24.46 -2.63 36.76
C GLY A 227 -23.45 -3.77 36.56
N THR A 228 -23.46 -4.40 35.38
CA THR A 228 -22.60 -5.54 35.02
C THR A 228 -21.74 -5.24 33.79
N LEU A 229 -20.83 -6.16 33.46
CA LEU A 229 -19.98 -6.10 32.28
C LEU A 229 -19.81 -7.52 31.70
N PRO A 230 -20.03 -7.77 30.40
CA PRO A 230 -19.89 -9.08 29.75
C PRO A 230 -18.41 -9.45 29.53
N ARG A 231 -17.67 -9.56 30.64
CA ARG A 231 -16.21 -9.71 30.68
C ARG A 231 -15.77 -11.05 30.11
N SER A 232 -16.53 -12.10 30.35
CA SER A 232 -16.19 -13.44 29.89
C SER A 232 -16.23 -13.52 28.37
N GLY A 233 -17.30 -13.00 27.77
CA GLY A 233 -17.49 -12.90 26.34
C GLY A 233 -16.45 -12.01 25.66
N LEU A 234 -16.20 -10.82 26.20
CA LEU A 234 -15.17 -9.90 25.69
C LEU A 234 -13.77 -10.51 25.74
N ARG A 235 -13.44 -11.24 26.81
CA ARG A 235 -12.15 -11.94 26.93
C ARG A 235 -11.97 -12.95 25.81
N VAL A 236 -12.98 -13.79 25.56
CA VAL A 236 -12.93 -14.79 24.48
C VAL A 236 -12.85 -14.12 23.11
N ALA A 237 -13.67 -13.09 22.87
CA ALA A 237 -13.62 -12.31 21.63
C ALA A 237 -12.22 -11.72 21.37
N ARG A 238 -11.56 -11.21 22.42
CA ARG A 238 -10.20 -10.68 22.31
C ARG A 238 -9.14 -11.76 22.11
N MET A 239 -9.30 -12.93 22.72
CA MET A 239 -8.40 -14.07 22.49
C MET A 239 -8.43 -14.50 21.02
N ILE A 240 -9.64 -14.62 20.45
CA ILE A 240 -9.82 -14.92 19.01
C ILE A 240 -9.14 -13.85 18.16
N GLY A 241 -9.36 -12.57 18.46
CA GLY A 241 -8.72 -11.47 17.76
C GLY A 241 -7.19 -11.57 17.75
N HIS A 242 -6.56 -11.78 18.91
CA HIS A 242 -5.10 -11.90 18.99
C HIS A 242 -4.52 -13.06 18.20
N ILE A 243 -5.22 -14.20 18.17
CA ILE A 243 -4.80 -15.34 17.33
C ILE A 243 -4.79 -14.90 15.87
N THR A 244 -5.77 -14.10 15.45
CA THR A 244 -5.87 -13.63 14.06
C THR A 244 -4.89 -12.55 13.64
N TYR A 245 -4.15 -11.94 14.58
CA TYR A 245 -3.27 -10.81 14.27
C TYR A 245 -1.79 -11.18 14.19
N LEU A 246 -1.39 -12.28 14.84
CA LEU A 246 0.00 -12.76 14.84
C LEU A 246 0.23 -13.78 13.73
N SER A 247 1.47 -13.87 13.25
CA SER A 247 1.87 -14.93 12.31
C SER A 247 2.12 -16.25 13.05
N ASP A 248 2.04 -17.37 12.32
CA ASP A 248 2.39 -18.70 12.84
C ASP A 248 3.84 -18.76 13.34
N GLU A 249 4.78 -18.23 12.53
CA GLU A 249 6.20 -18.16 12.87
C GLU A 249 6.44 -17.37 14.16
N GLN A 250 5.73 -16.26 14.37
CA GLN A 250 5.86 -15.46 15.58
C GLN A 250 5.28 -16.18 16.81
N MET A 251 4.16 -16.89 16.67
CA MET A 251 3.60 -17.69 17.76
C MET A 251 4.56 -18.81 18.18
N GLU A 252 5.12 -19.54 17.20
CA GLU A 252 6.08 -20.62 17.46
C GLU A 252 7.37 -20.09 18.08
N ALA A 253 7.93 -18.99 17.54
CA ALA A 253 9.16 -18.40 18.07
C ALA A 253 8.99 -17.84 19.49
N LYS A 254 7.85 -17.20 19.78
CA LYS A 254 7.61 -16.53 21.07
C LYS A 254 7.19 -17.49 22.17
N PHE A 255 6.39 -18.51 21.85
CA PHE A 255 5.79 -19.39 22.86
C PHE A 255 6.13 -20.86 22.64
N GLY A 256 6.14 -21.32 21.38
CA GLY A 256 6.27 -22.73 21.03
C GLY A 256 5.40 -23.61 21.93
N ARG A 257 6.02 -24.66 22.49
CA ARG A 257 5.37 -25.57 23.45
C ARG A 257 5.80 -25.33 24.90
N GLN A 258 6.22 -24.11 25.23
CA GLN A 258 6.74 -23.81 26.58
C GLN A 258 5.64 -23.91 27.64
N LEU A 259 5.94 -24.68 28.69
CA LEU A 259 5.10 -24.83 29.88
C LEU A 259 5.43 -23.73 30.91
N ARG A 260 4.46 -23.40 31.77
CA ARG A 260 4.70 -22.49 32.91
C ARG A 260 5.43 -23.18 34.05
N GLU A 261 4.81 -24.22 34.60
CA GLU A 261 5.29 -24.94 35.80
C GLU A 261 5.16 -26.47 35.65
N GLY A 262 5.04 -26.97 34.42
CA GLY A 262 4.78 -28.39 34.13
C GLY A 262 3.31 -28.72 33.89
N LEU A 263 3.03 -29.96 33.46
CA LEU A 263 1.67 -30.45 33.22
C LEU A 263 0.97 -30.73 34.55
N LYS A 264 -0.22 -30.15 34.74
CA LYS A 264 -1.05 -30.33 35.93
C LYS A 264 -2.35 -31.10 35.62
N PHE A 265 -2.60 -31.41 34.35
CA PHE A 265 -3.78 -32.13 33.84
C PHE A 265 -5.09 -31.49 34.30
N SER A 266 -5.18 -30.16 34.14
CA SER A 266 -6.33 -29.35 34.52
C SER A 266 -6.76 -28.41 33.38
N PHE A 267 -7.87 -27.70 33.56
CA PHE A 267 -8.30 -26.63 32.63
C PHE A 267 -7.67 -25.25 32.96
N ALA A 268 -6.74 -25.20 33.92
CA ALA A 268 -5.94 -24.01 34.18
C ALA A 268 -4.88 -23.80 33.08
N PRO A 269 -4.33 -22.59 32.89
CA PRO A 269 -3.29 -22.35 31.89
C PRO A 269 -2.01 -23.11 32.25
N GLU A 270 -1.59 -24.02 31.39
CA GLU A 270 -0.37 -24.82 31.54
C GLU A 270 0.71 -24.38 30.54
N PHE A 271 0.31 -23.86 29.38
CA PHE A 271 1.20 -23.29 28.37
C PHE A 271 1.34 -21.77 28.50
N GLN A 272 2.51 -21.24 28.09
CA GLN A 272 2.77 -19.80 28.10
C GLN A 272 1.78 -19.02 27.21
N ILE A 273 1.44 -19.55 26.03
CA ILE A 273 0.47 -18.93 25.11
C ILE A 273 -0.93 -18.80 25.75
N GLU A 274 -1.38 -19.80 26.51
CA GLU A 274 -2.68 -19.76 27.18
C GLU A 274 -2.73 -18.66 28.23
N SER A 275 -1.66 -18.52 29.02
CA SER A 275 -1.55 -17.47 30.03
C SER A 275 -1.51 -16.09 29.40
N TYR A 276 -0.76 -15.95 28.31
CA TYR A 276 -0.65 -14.70 27.56
C TYR A 276 -2.00 -14.28 26.97
N LEU A 277 -2.71 -15.19 26.29
CA LEU A 277 -4.02 -14.89 25.70
C LEU A 277 -5.05 -14.52 26.77
N ARG A 278 -5.05 -15.21 27.93
CA ARG A 278 -5.96 -14.87 29.03
C ARG A 278 -5.66 -13.50 29.63
N TYR A 279 -4.39 -13.18 29.87
CA TYR A 279 -3.97 -11.87 30.38
C TYR A 279 -4.38 -10.74 29.44
N GLN A 280 -4.11 -10.90 28.14
CA GLN A 280 -4.50 -9.92 27.12
C GLN A 280 -6.02 -9.76 26.98
N GLY A 281 -6.77 -10.86 27.12
CA GLY A 281 -8.22 -10.82 27.08
C GLY A 281 -8.84 -10.17 28.31
N GLU A 282 -8.30 -10.39 29.52
CA GLU A 282 -8.75 -9.74 30.75
C GLU A 282 -8.58 -8.23 30.67
N LYS A 283 -7.39 -7.78 30.27
CA LYS A 283 -7.09 -6.35 30.10
C LYS A 283 -8.03 -5.67 29.12
N PHE A 284 -8.34 -6.32 28.00
CA PHE A 284 -9.27 -5.77 27.01
C PHE A 284 -10.70 -5.63 27.53
N ALA A 285 -11.15 -6.63 28.30
CA ALA A 285 -12.48 -6.61 28.90
C ALA A 285 -12.66 -5.51 29.97
N ASP A 286 -11.57 -4.90 30.46
CA ASP A 286 -11.63 -3.79 31.41
C ASP A 286 -11.93 -2.44 30.77
N TYR A 287 -11.47 -2.20 29.53
CA TYR A 287 -11.57 -0.87 28.91
C TYR A 287 -12.43 -0.83 27.65
N TYR A 288 -12.67 -1.95 26.99
CA TYR A 288 -13.38 -1.98 25.72
C TYR A 288 -14.86 -2.32 25.91
N ASP A 289 -15.74 -1.57 25.24
CA ASP A 289 -17.18 -1.76 25.33
C ASP A 289 -17.68 -2.89 24.41
N ALA A 290 -18.49 -3.80 24.95
CA ALA A 290 -19.02 -4.94 24.21
C ALA A 290 -19.93 -4.53 23.06
N ASN A 291 -20.82 -3.56 23.29
CA ASN A 291 -21.72 -3.06 22.26
C ASN A 291 -20.97 -2.41 21.09
N THR A 292 -19.87 -1.74 21.38
CA THR A 292 -18.92 -1.16 20.42
C THR A 292 -18.26 -2.27 19.61
N TYR A 293 -17.76 -3.32 20.27
CA TYR A 293 -17.14 -4.47 19.59
C TYR A 293 -18.10 -5.13 18.58
N LEU A 294 -19.36 -5.35 18.97
CA LEU A 294 -20.37 -5.93 18.10
C LEU A 294 -20.60 -5.06 16.85
N ARG A 295 -20.66 -3.73 17.01
CA ARG A 295 -20.93 -2.78 15.92
C ARG A 295 -19.75 -2.63 14.98
N ILE A 296 -18.54 -2.44 15.51
CA ILE A 296 -17.35 -2.23 14.70
C ILE A 296 -16.98 -3.47 13.88
N THR A 297 -17.17 -4.68 14.46
CA THR A 297 -16.97 -5.94 13.71
C THR A 297 -18.05 -6.16 12.66
N LYS A 298 -19.29 -5.69 12.88
CA LYS A 298 -20.31 -5.72 11.82
C LYS A 298 -20.09 -4.71 10.72
N ALA A 299 -19.62 -3.50 11.05
CA ALA A 299 -19.20 -2.54 10.04
C ALA A 299 -18.07 -3.11 9.16
N LEU A 300 -17.11 -3.81 9.77
CA LEU A 300 -16.06 -4.54 9.06
C LEU A 300 -16.63 -5.67 8.18
N ASP A 301 -17.56 -6.49 8.68
CA ASP A 301 -18.20 -7.56 7.89
C ASP A 301 -19.04 -7.03 6.72
N TYR A 302 -19.67 -5.85 6.87
CA TYR A 302 -20.55 -5.26 5.85
C TYR A 302 -19.81 -4.51 4.75
N PHE A 303 -18.54 -4.12 4.98
CA PHE A 303 -17.81 -3.36 3.99
C PHE A 303 -17.52 -4.20 2.75
N ASP A 304 -18.14 -3.80 1.64
CA ASP A 304 -17.88 -4.33 0.31
C ASP A 304 -18.17 -3.23 -0.73
N PRO A 305 -17.12 -2.54 -1.24
CA PRO A 305 -17.31 -1.46 -2.20
C PRO A 305 -17.85 -1.98 -3.54
N ALA A 306 -17.69 -3.27 -3.83
CA ALA A 306 -18.15 -3.89 -5.08
C ALA A 306 -19.60 -4.38 -4.99
N LEU A 307 -20.24 -4.35 -3.81
CA LEU A 307 -21.60 -4.84 -3.63
C LEU A 307 -22.60 -4.15 -4.56
N ALA A 308 -22.54 -2.81 -4.63
CA ALA A 308 -23.44 -2.01 -5.47
C ALA A 308 -23.21 -2.21 -6.98
N THR A 309 -22.04 -2.74 -7.38
CA THR A 309 -21.66 -3.02 -8.77
C THR A 309 -21.77 -4.51 -9.12
N GLY A 310 -22.43 -5.31 -8.28
CA GLY A 310 -22.63 -6.75 -8.52
C GLY A 310 -21.37 -7.58 -8.34
N GLY A 311 -20.45 -7.14 -7.49
CA GLY A 311 -19.15 -7.79 -7.23
C GLY A 311 -18.02 -7.33 -8.16
N ASP A 312 -18.26 -6.36 -9.04
CA ASP A 312 -17.24 -5.82 -9.95
C ASP A 312 -16.47 -4.68 -9.27
N LEU A 313 -15.30 -5.02 -8.72
CA LEU A 313 -14.41 -4.06 -8.05
C LEU A 313 -13.85 -3.00 -9.01
N VAL A 314 -13.63 -3.33 -10.28
CA VAL A 314 -13.17 -2.37 -11.30
C VAL A 314 -14.21 -1.26 -11.44
N ARG A 315 -15.49 -1.62 -11.60
CA ARG A 315 -16.58 -0.62 -11.66
C ARG A 315 -16.73 0.18 -10.38
N ALA A 316 -16.53 -0.46 -9.22
CA ALA A 316 -16.66 0.20 -7.93
C ALA A 316 -15.59 1.27 -7.71
N LEU A 317 -14.36 1.03 -8.16
CA LEU A 317 -13.23 1.95 -7.99
C LEU A 317 -13.11 2.99 -9.11
N ALA A 318 -13.78 2.81 -10.24
CA ALA A 318 -13.75 3.73 -11.38
C ALA A 318 -14.04 5.21 -11.04
N PRO A 319 -14.92 5.56 -10.07
CA PRO A 319 -15.17 6.96 -9.70
C PRO A 319 -13.99 7.67 -9.01
N ALA A 320 -12.98 6.94 -8.53
CA ALA A 320 -11.87 7.53 -7.80
C ALA A 320 -11.05 8.49 -8.68
N ALA A 321 -10.54 9.57 -8.08
CA ALA A 321 -9.71 10.56 -8.79
C ALA A 321 -8.34 10.81 -8.14
N CYS A 322 -8.10 10.21 -6.98
CA CYS A 322 -6.86 10.33 -6.23
C CYS A 322 -5.78 9.36 -6.70
N ARG A 323 -4.55 9.59 -6.22
CA ARG A 323 -3.46 8.61 -6.33
C ARG A 323 -3.55 7.62 -5.17
N PHE A 324 -3.04 6.42 -5.38
CA PHE A 324 -3.07 5.34 -4.39
C PHE A 324 -1.66 4.87 -4.03
N LEU A 325 -1.45 4.62 -2.74
CA LEU A 325 -0.41 3.73 -2.25
C LEU A 325 -1.11 2.56 -1.57
N VAL A 326 -0.86 1.36 -2.05
CA VAL A 326 -1.32 0.11 -1.43
C VAL A 326 -0.13 -0.60 -0.82
N VAL A 327 -0.23 -0.97 0.45
CA VAL A 327 0.84 -1.68 1.17
C VAL A 327 0.30 -2.95 1.79
N SER A 328 0.97 -4.07 1.58
CA SER A 328 0.66 -5.35 2.26
C SER A 328 1.90 -5.92 2.94
N PHE A 329 1.69 -6.93 3.79
CA PHE A 329 2.75 -7.57 4.56
C PHE A 329 2.77 -9.08 4.26
N THR A 330 3.95 -9.64 4.02
CA THR A 330 4.09 -11.01 3.48
C THR A 330 3.49 -12.10 4.36
N THR A 331 3.50 -11.93 5.69
CA THR A 331 2.94 -12.90 6.65
C THR A 331 1.54 -12.53 7.16
N ASP A 332 0.95 -11.44 6.66
CA ASP A 332 -0.44 -11.13 6.96
C ASP A 332 -1.32 -12.20 6.32
N TRP A 333 -1.96 -13.00 7.15
CA TRP A 333 -2.91 -14.01 6.70
C TRP A 333 -4.35 -13.56 6.86
N ARG A 334 -4.60 -12.52 7.67
CA ARG A 334 -5.93 -11.94 7.85
C ARG A 334 -6.32 -11.19 6.59
N PHE A 335 -5.45 -10.29 6.11
CA PHE A 335 -5.57 -9.59 4.82
C PHE A 335 -4.33 -9.85 3.97
N PRO A 336 -4.25 -11.04 3.33
CA PRO A 336 -3.04 -11.44 2.64
C PRO A 336 -2.72 -10.57 1.43
N PRO A 337 -1.44 -10.52 0.98
CA PRO A 337 -1.04 -9.73 -0.18
C PRO A 337 -1.86 -9.97 -1.45
N SER A 338 -2.48 -11.16 -1.60
CA SER A 338 -3.46 -11.40 -2.67
C SER A 338 -4.66 -10.44 -2.63
N ARG A 339 -5.18 -10.10 -1.46
CA ARG A 339 -6.32 -9.20 -1.29
C ARG A 339 -5.96 -7.75 -1.61
N SER A 340 -4.74 -7.32 -1.27
CA SER A 340 -4.23 -6.01 -1.69
C SER A 340 -3.98 -5.96 -3.20
N ARG A 341 -3.50 -7.06 -3.81
CA ARG A 341 -3.35 -7.16 -5.27
C ARG A 341 -4.69 -7.04 -6.00
N GLU A 342 -5.79 -7.57 -5.48
CA GLU A 342 -7.12 -7.35 -6.08
C GLU A 342 -7.48 -5.86 -6.21
N ILE A 343 -7.17 -5.06 -5.18
CA ILE A 343 -7.34 -3.60 -5.21
C ILE A 343 -6.45 -2.98 -6.29
N VAL A 344 -5.17 -3.35 -6.31
CA VAL A 344 -4.19 -2.83 -7.28
C VAL A 344 -4.61 -3.17 -8.72
N GLU A 345 -5.02 -4.40 -8.97
CA GLU A 345 -5.48 -4.86 -10.29
C GLU A 345 -6.70 -4.08 -10.77
N ALA A 346 -7.67 -3.82 -9.89
CA ALA A 346 -8.82 -2.98 -10.20
C ALA A 346 -8.45 -1.52 -10.49
N LEU A 347 -7.50 -0.96 -9.72
CA LEU A 347 -7.01 0.40 -9.94
C LEU A 347 -6.24 0.54 -11.26
N VAL A 348 -5.39 -0.44 -11.59
CA VAL A 348 -4.66 -0.52 -12.85
C VAL A 348 -5.60 -0.67 -14.04
N ALA A 349 -6.65 -1.50 -13.92
CA ALA A 349 -7.66 -1.66 -14.96
C ALA A 349 -8.38 -0.33 -15.29
N ASN A 350 -8.57 0.52 -14.29
CA ASN A 350 -9.10 1.88 -14.45
C ASN A 350 -8.04 2.94 -14.82
N ARG A 351 -6.76 2.55 -14.95
CA ARG A 351 -5.62 3.44 -15.23
C ARG A 351 -5.41 4.52 -14.17
N HIS A 352 -5.74 4.23 -12.91
CA HIS A 352 -5.44 5.14 -11.79
C HIS A 352 -3.95 5.13 -11.45
N ASP A 353 -3.45 6.24 -10.92
CA ASP A 353 -2.10 6.30 -10.37
C ASP A 353 -2.04 5.45 -9.10
N VAL A 354 -1.42 4.27 -9.18
CA VAL A 354 -1.27 3.36 -8.05
C VAL A 354 0.17 2.89 -7.91
N THR A 355 0.66 2.94 -6.68
CA THR A 355 1.89 2.28 -6.24
C THR A 355 1.54 1.14 -5.31
N TYR A 356 2.21 0.00 -5.45
CA TYR A 356 2.08 -1.16 -4.56
C TYR A 356 3.43 -1.55 -3.99
N ALA A 357 3.51 -1.72 -2.67
CA ALA A 357 4.67 -2.24 -1.96
C ALA A 357 4.28 -3.44 -1.10
N GLU A 358 5.05 -4.52 -1.20
CA GLU A 358 4.87 -5.74 -0.42
C GLU A 358 6.02 -5.83 0.60
N ILE A 359 5.71 -5.56 1.85
CA ILE A 359 6.69 -5.47 2.93
C ILE A 359 6.95 -6.85 3.50
N VAL A 360 8.23 -7.25 3.53
CA VAL A 360 8.62 -8.47 4.23
C VAL A 360 8.57 -8.20 5.72
N ALA A 361 7.61 -8.81 6.42
CA ALA A 361 7.46 -8.65 7.86
C ALA A 361 6.97 -9.96 8.49
N PRO A 362 7.56 -10.42 9.61
CA PRO A 362 7.17 -11.67 10.28
C PRO A 362 6.01 -11.52 11.27
N HIS A 363 5.40 -10.34 11.39
CA HIS A 363 4.50 -9.99 12.50
C HIS A 363 3.00 -10.17 12.20
N GLY A 364 2.65 -10.80 11.08
CA GLY A 364 1.25 -10.98 10.69
C GLY A 364 0.54 -9.68 10.37
N HIS A 365 -0.73 -9.58 10.76
CA HIS A 365 -1.59 -8.45 10.44
C HIS A 365 -1.16 -7.15 11.14
N ASP A 366 -0.68 -7.24 12.38
CA ASP A 366 -0.28 -6.05 13.15
C ASP A 366 1.07 -5.45 12.71
N ALA A 367 1.70 -6.00 11.67
CA ALA A 367 2.99 -5.52 11.16
C ALA A 367 2.99 -4.02 10.78
N PHE A 368 1.85 -3.46 10.38
CA PHE A 368 1.74 -2.03 10.04
C PHE A 368 1.82 -1.07 11.24
N LEU A 369 1.67 -1.59 12.46
CA LEU A 369 1.77 -0.84 13.72
C LEU A 369 3.19 -0.89 14.30
N LEU A 370 4.07 -1.71 13.72
CA LEU A 370 5.42 -1.95 14.23
C LEU A 370 6.47 -1.24 13.39
N ASP A 371 7.66 -1.06 13.98
CA ASP A 371 8.78 -0.44 13.27
C ASP A 371 9.28 -1.35 12.15
N SER A 372 9.22 -0.84 10.92
CA SER A 372 9.84 -1.45 9.75
C SER A 372 10.49 -0.37 8.90
N GLU A 373 11.81 -0.48 8.71
CA GLU A 373 12.59 0.48 7.92
C GLU A 373 12.06 0.57 6.49
N GLN A 374 11.78 -0.58 5.86
CA GLN A 374 11.25 -0.66 4.51
C GLN A 374 9.87 0.03 4.42
N TYR A 375 8.96 -0.32 5.32
CA TYR A 375 7.61 0.24 5.36
C TYR A 375 7.62 1.76 5.58
N HIS A 376 8.36 2.21 6.59
CA HIS A 376 8.49 3.63 6.92
C HIS A 376 9.14 4.42 5.78
N ALA A 377 10.13 3.84 5.08
CA ALA A 377 10.76 4.47 3.93
C ALA A 377 9.80 4.62 2.73
N VAL A 378 8.94 3.63 2.48
CA VAL A 378 7.92 3.69 1.43
C VAL A 378 6.89 4.79 1.73
N VAL A 379 6.34 4.81 2.95
CA VAL A 379 5.38 5.84 3.36
C VAL A 379 6.02 7.23 3.31
N ARG A 380 7.26 7.37 3.79
CA ARG A 380 8.02 8.62 3.73
C ARG A 380 8.21 9.09 2.29
N ALA A 381 8.63 8.21 1.37
CA ALA A 381 8.81 8.59 -0.03
C ALA A 381 7.49 9.08 -0.66
N CYS A 382 6.37 8.47 -0.29
CA CYS A 382 5.04 8.92 -0.72
C CYS A 382 4.71 10.32 -0.17
N PHE A 383 4.82 10.54 1.15
CA PHE A 383 4.57 11.85 1.74
C PHE A 383 5.57 12.91 1.29
N ASP A 384 6.80 12.52 0.96
CA ASP A 384 7.77 13.41 0.35
C ASP A 384 7.26 13.93 -0.98
N ARG A 385 6.81 13.05 -1.87
CA ARG A 385 6.17 13.43 -3.13
C ARG A 385 4.96 14.32 -2.91
N ILE A 386 4.06 13.97 -1.97
CA ILE A 386 2.86 14.77 -1.67
C ILE A 386 3.23 16.20 -1.26
N ALA A 387 4.24 16.36 -0.40
CA ALA A 387 4.65 17.69 0.03
C ALA A 387 5.46 18.47 -1.03
N HIS A 388 6.04 17.82 -2.03
CA HIS A 388 6.57 18.50 -3.21
C HIS A 388 5.45 19.13 -4.04
N ASP A 389 4.29 18.46 -4.16
CA ASP A 389 3.13 18.98 -4.90
C ASP A 389 2.53 20.26 -4.28
N PHE A 390 2.81 20.55 -3.00
CA PHE A 390 2.41 21.81 -2.37
C PHE A 390 3.30 22.98 -2.78
N LYS A 391 4.58 22.74 -3.08
CA LYS A 391 5.53 23.84 -3.26
C LYS A 391 5.29 24.49 -4.61
N ASP A 392 5.04 25.79 -4.58
CA ASP A 392 5.01 26.61 -5.79
C ASP A 392 6.46 26.82 -6.24
N TYR A 393 6.89 26.07 -7.25
CA TYR A 393 8.28 26.11 -7.75
C TYR A 393 8.61 27.41 -8.50
N SER A 394 7.69 28.36 -8.60
CA SER A 394 7.94 29.67 -9.19
C SER A 394 8.99 30.51 -8.43
N THR A 395 9.34 30.17 -7.18
CA THR A 395 10.24 30.98 -6.35
C THR A 395 11.53 30.33 -5.82
N PHE A 396 11.91 29.11 -6.22
CA PHE A 396 13.18 28.50 -5.77
C PHE A 396 14.18 28.30 -6.93
N ARG A 397 15.20 29.17 -6.98
CA ARG A 397 16.39 28.97 -7.83
C ARG A 397 17.18 27.78 -7.27
N LEU A 398 17.23 26.68 -8.03
CA LEU A 398 18.12 25.55 -7.74
C LEU A 398 19.57 26.03 -7.65
N GLY A 399 20.23 25.67 -6.54
CA GLY A 399 21.68 25.76 -6.40
C GLY A 399 22.38 24.87 -7.42
N GLN A 400 23.10 25.51 -8.33
CA GLN A 400 24.08 24.90 -9.22
C GLN A 400 25.27 24.40 -8.38
N SER A 401 25.56 23.09 -8.32
CA SER A 401 26.96 22.58 -8.24
C SER A 401 27.10 21.07 -7.98
N PHE A 402 26.11 20.35 -7.43
CA PHE A 402 26.44 19.03 -6.86
C PHE A 402 26.20 17.81 -7.77
N THR A 403 25.34 17.91 -8.79
CA THR A 403 24.86 16.74 -9.57
C THR A 403 25.53 16.55 -10.94
N GLN A 404 26.35 17.49 -11.38
CA GLN A 404 26.68 17.64 -12.80
C GLN A 404 28.01 16.99 -13.23
N ALA A 405 29.05 16.97 -12.41
CA ALA A 405 30.39 16.61 -12.90
C ALA A 405 30.79 15.12 -12.78
N LEU A 406 30.10 14.32 -11.95
CA LEU A 406 30.53 12.93 -11.67
C LEU A 406 29.69 11.86 -12.39
N ALA A 407 28.47 12.19 -12.84
CA ALA A 407 27.52 11.25 -13.46
C ALA A 407 27.55 11.24 -15.00
N GLU A 408 28.30 12.14 -15.65
CA GLU A 408 28.13 12.42 -17.08
C GLU A 408 28.79 11.43 -18.05
N ARG A 409 29.74 10.58 -17.63
CA ARG A 409 30.44 9.67 -18.55
C ARG A 409 29.77 8.30 -18.74
N THR A 410 28.96 7.83 -17.78
CA THR A 410 28.17 6.58 -17.88
C THR A 410 26.74 6.83 -18.39
N LYS A 411 26.23 8.06 -18.25
CA LYS A 411 24.87 8.51 -18.64
C LYS A 411 24.63 8.70 -20.16
N VAL A 412 25.64 8.59 -21.02
CA VAL A 412 25.47 8.89 -22.46
C VAL A 412 24.82 7.71 -23.19
N SER A 413 25.26 6.47 -22.90
CA SER A 413 24.65 5.26 -23.47
C SER A 413 23.22 5.05 -22.96
N GLN A 414 23.01 5.21 -21.63
CA GLN A 414 21.70 5.18 -20.94
C GLN A 414 20.72 6.31 -21.33
N ARG A 415 21.20 7.36 -22.02
CA ARG A 415 20.29 8.36 -22.60
C ARG A 415 19.95 8.07 -24.04
N THR A 416 20.78 7.28 -24.73
CA THR A 416 20.55 6.97 -26.14
C THR A 416 19.61 5.79 -26.32
N ASP A 417 19.69 4.77 -25.45
CA ASP A 417 18.67 3.73 -25.37
C ASP A 417 17.31 4.32 -24.98
N TYR A 418 17.23 5.21 -23.99
CA TYR A 418 15.98 5.87 -23.58
C TYR A 418 15.41 6.72 -24.70
N ALA A 419 16.26 7.49 -25.40
CA ALA A 419 15.84 8.27 -26.56
C ALA A 419 15.33 7.39 -27.71
N THR A 420 15.96 6.24 -27.95
CA THR A 420 15.51 5.27 -28.96
C THR A 420 14.15 4.70 -28.61
N ILE A 421 13.98 4.23 -27.37
CA ILE A 421 12.69 3.72 -26.86
C ILE A 421 11.62 4.82 -26.96
N ALA A 422 11.90 6.02 -26.46
CA ALA A 422 10.97 7.15 -26.54
C ALA A 422 10.62 7.53 -27.99
N GLY A 423 11.54 7.35 -28.94
CA GLY A 423 11.27 7.53 -30.37
C GLY A 423 10.16 6.63 -30.92
N TRP A 424 9.93 5.47 -30.29
CA TRP A 424 8.91 4.50 -30.71
C TRP A 424 7.61 4.60 -29.92
N ILE A 425 7.65 5.19 -28.72
CA ILE A 425 6.48 5.40 -27.87
C ILE A 425 5.66 6.58 -28.39
N GLY A 426 4.36 6.34 -28.59
CA GLY A 426 3.39 7.38 -28.97
C GLY A 426 3.18 8.41 -27.85
N GLU A 427 2.76 9.62 -28.23
CA GLU A 427 2.40 10.66 -27.27
C GLU A 427 1.18 10.23 -26.43
N GLY A 428 1.28 10.35 -25.10
CA GLY A 428 0.22 9.94 -24.17
C GLY A 428 0.05 8.43 -24.01
N ALA A 429 0.97 7.62 -24.55
CA ALA A 429 0.85 6.15 -24.54
C ALA A 429 0.82 5.58 -23.11
N ASN A 430 0.06 4.49 -22.93
CA ASN A 430 0.06 3.71 -21.70
C ASN A 430 1.14 2.62 -21.77
N VAL A 431 2.14 2.70 -20.88
CA VAL A 431 3.33 1.84 -20.90
C VAL A 431 3.46 0.99 -19.65
N LEU A 432 4.04 -0.20 -19.77
CA LEU A 432 4.44 -1.05 -18.64
C LEU A 432 5.93 -1.31 -18.74
N ASP A 433 6.71 -0.89 -17.75
CA ASP A 433 8.17 -1.09 -17.72
C ASP A 433 8.53 -2.21 -16.73
N LEU A 434 9.04 -3.33 -17.24
CA LEU A 434 9.35 -4.53 -16.49
C LEU A 434 10.81 -4.52 -16.02
N GLY A 435 11.02 -4.63 -14.71
CA GLY A 435 12.33 -4.44 -14.09
C GLY A 435 12.76 -2.99 -14.17
N CYS A 436 11.86 -2.07 -13.78
CA CYS A 436 12.06 -0.64 -13.98
C CYS A 436 13.19 -0.04 -13.13
N GLY A 437 13.72 -0.76 -12.14
CA GLY A 437 14.81 -0.32 -11.28
C GLY A 437 14.41 0.93 -10.49
N ASP A 438 15.07 2.06 -10.76
CA ASP A 438 14.79 3.35 -10.12
C ASP A 438 13.66 4.16 -10.80
N GLY A 439 13.03 3.61 -11.84
CA GLY A 439 11.95 4.25 -12.58
C GLY A 439 12.41 5.34 -13.56
N SER A 440 13.71 5.49 -13.77
CA SER A 440 14.27 6.56 -14.60
C SER A 440 13.80 6.54 -16.06
N LEU A 441 13.61 5.35 -16.66
CA LEU A 441 13.05 5.22 -18.00
C LEU A 441 11.60 5.73 -18.06
N LEU A 442 10.74 5.30 -17.13
CA LEU A 442 9.36 5.78 -17.06
C LEU A 442 9.27 7.28 -16.80
N ALA A 443 10.10 7.82 -15.89
CA ALA A 443 10.18 9.26 -15.66
C ALA A 443 10.60 10.02 -16.93
N TYR A 444 11.53 9.46 -17.70
CA TYR A 444 11.94 10.00 -19.00
C TYR A 444 10.79 9.97 -20.01
N LEU A 445 10.07 8.85 -20.14
CA LEU A 445 8.93 8.72 -21.05
C LEU A 445 7.77 9.64 -20.68
N ALA A 446 7.49 9.80 -19.38
CA ALA A 446 6.49 10.74 -18.88
C ALA A 446 6.84 12.19 -19.29
N ARG A 447 8.11 12.58 -19.20
CA ARG A 447 8.56 13.93 -19.58
C ARG A 447 8.56 14.16 -21.09
N GLU A 448 9.11 13.23 -21.86
CA GLU A 448 9.37 13.42 -23.31
C GLU A 448 8.18 13.05 -24.20
N ARG A 449 7.27 12.21 -23.71
CA ARG A 449 6.13 11.69 -24.48
C ARG A 449 4.79 11.87 -23.78
N ASN A 450 4.76 12.49 -22.60
CA ASN A 450 3.55 12.54 -21.76
C ASN A 450 2.98 11.12 -21.51
N ALA A 451 3.84 10.10 -21.54
CA ALA A 451 3.44 8.72 -21.35
C ALA A 451 2.97 8.50 -19.91
N ARG A 452 2.02 7.58 -19.74
CA ARG A 452 1.52 7.14 -18.44
C ARG A 452 1.75 5.65 -18.31
N GLY A 453 1.81 5.13 -17.09
CA GLY A 453 2.10 3.72 -16.94
C GLY A 453 2.55 3.31 -15.56
N TYR A 454 3.05 2.08 -15.49
CA TYR A 454 3.55 1.47 -14.27
C TYR A 454 4.90 0.82 -14.51
N GLY A 455 5.76 0.90 -13.50
CA GLY A 455 6.94 0.06 -13.38
C GLY A 455 6.60 -1.21 -12.62
N VAL A 456 7.22 -2.33 -12.97
CA VAL A 456 7.21 -3.55 -12.18
C VAL A 456 8.62 -3.80 -11.67
N GLU A 457 8.78 -3.85 -10.34
CA GLU A 457 10.08 -4.00 -9.69
C GLU A 457 9.96 -4.99 -8.54
N ILE A 458 10.97 -5.83 -8.31
CA ILE A 458 10.97 -6.77 -7.19
C ILE A 458 11.69 -6.20 -5.97
N GLY A 459 12.73 -5.39 -6.20
CA GLY A 459 13.62 -4.87 -5.17
C GLY A 459 13.11 -3.62 -4.46
N ASP A 460 13.14 -3.66 -3.13
CA ASP A 460 12.66 -2.59 -2.25
C ASP A 460 13.30 -1.22 -2.54
N ALA A 461 14.60 -1.20 -2.84
CA ALA A 461 15.32 0.02 -3.15
C ALA A 461 14.83 0.67 -4.45
N GLY A 462 14.51 -0.14 -5.47
CA GLY A 462 13.97 0.32 -6.75
C GLY A 462 12.54 0.84 -6.61
N VAL A 463 11.70 0.14 -5.84
CA VAL A 463 10.34 0.61 -5.48
C VAL A 463 10.41 1.98 -4.81
N ARG A 464 11.25 2.13 -3.79
CA ARG A 464 11.42 3.42 -3.09
C ARG A 464 11.93 4.53 -4.02
N ALA A 465 12.92 4.22 -4.86
CA ALA A 465 13.47 5.19 -5.80
C ALA A 465 12.44 5.64 -6.84
N SER A 466 11.63 4.70 -7.35
CA SER A 466 10.55 4.98 -8.30
C SER A 466 9.48 5.91 -7.70
N ILE A 467 9.08 5.68 -6.44
CA ILE A 467 8.15 6.57 -5.71
C ILE A 467 8.73 7.99 -5.61
N GLY A 468 10.01 8.10 -5.24
CA GLY A 468 10.71 9.38 -5.14
C GLY A 468 10.86 10.10 -6.49
N ALA A 469 10.94 9.34 -7.59
CA ALA A 469 10.94 9.86 -8.96
C ALA A 469 9.55 10.25 -9.47
N GLY A 470 8.49 10.03 -8.69
CA GLY A 470 7.11 10.33 -9.07
C GLY A 470 6.49 9.30 -10.02
N VAL A 471 7.08 8.11 -10.12
CA VAL A 471 6.64 7.02 -11.01
C VAL A 471 5.77 6.04 -10.23
N ASN A 472 4.70 5.56 -10.86
CA ASN A 472 3.87 4.49 -10.31
C ASN A 472 4.62 3.16 -10.43
N VAL A 473 4.77 2.43 -9.33
CA VAL A 473 5.50 1.15 -9.30
C VAL A 473 4.70 0.07 -8.58
N ILE A 474 4.73 -1.14 -9.13
CA ILE A 474 4.05 -2.31 -8.59
C ILE A 474 5.12 -3.31 -8.16
N GLN A 475 5.28 -3.50 -6.85
CA GLN A 475 6.26 -4.46 -6.33
C GLN A 475 5.81 -5.89 -6.63
N ARG A 476 6.55 -6.59 -7.50
CA ARG A 476 6.17 -7.94 -7.92
C ARG A 476 7.31 -8.71 -8.57
N ASP A 477 7.32 -10.02 -8.35
CA ASP A 477 8.18 -10.96 -9.06
C ASP A 477 7.67 -11.22 -10.49
N LEU A 478 8.50 -10.89 -11.49
CA LEU A 478 8.23 -11.12 -12.91
C LEU A 478 8.21 -12.62 -13.29
N GLU A 479 8.90 -13.49 -12.53
CA GLU A 479 8.91 -14.94 -12.78
C GLU A 479 7.55 -15.60 -12.49
N GLY A 480 6.74 -14.96 -11.63
CA GLY A 480 5.34 -15.32 -11.40
C GLY A 480 4.40 -14.96 -12.55
N GLY A 481 4.89 -14.24 -13.56
CA GLY A 481 4.13 -13.73 -14.71
C GLY A 481 3.29 -12.49 -14.39
N LEU A 482 2.59 -11.98 -15.42
CA LEU A 482 1.83 -10.72 -15.37
C LEU A 482 0.33 -10.95 -15.12
N LYS A 483 -0.02 -12.01 -14.38
CA LYS A 483 -1.41 -12.28 -13.95
C LYS A 483 -2.00 -11.06 -13.23
N GLY A 484 -3.24 -10.71 -13.49
CA GLY A 484 -3.87 -9.51 -12.90
C GLY A 484 -3.82 -8.27 -13.78
N PHE A 485 -2.90 -8.21 -14.75
CA PHE A 485 -3.01 -7.27 -15.86
C PHE A 485 -3.92 -7.85 -16.94
N ALA A 486 -4.89 -7.07 -17.39
CA ALA A 486 -5.79 -7.44 -18.48
C ALA A 486 -5.06 -7.54 -19.82
N ASP A 487 -5.63 -8.31 -20.74
CA ASP A 487 -5.13 -8.43 -22.10
C ASP A 487 -5.19 -7.08 -22.82
N ASP A 488 -4.14 -6.75 -23.57
CA ASP A 488 -4.01 -5.49 -24.33
C ASP A 488 -4.26 -4.21 -23.50
N ALA A 489 -4.01 -4.26 -22.19
CA ALA A 489 -4.13 -3.13 -21.26
C ALA A 489 -3.14 -1.99 -21.56
N PHE A 490 -1.98 -2.32 -22.14
CA PHE A 490 -0.89 -1.39 -22.44
C PHE A 490 -0.69 -1.23 -23.94
N ASP A 491 -0.36 -0.01 -24.36
CA ASP A 491 0.04 0.26 -25.74
C ASP A 491 1.42 -0.36 -26.03
N CYS A 492 2.32 -0.31 -25.04
CA CYS A 492 3.64 -0.91 -25.14
C CYS A 492 4.13 -1.47 -23.79
N VAL A 493 4.73 -2.65 -23.83
CA VAL A 493 5.43 -3.25 -22.67
C VAL A 493 6.92 -3.25 -22.93
N ILE A 494 7.70 -2.75 -21.99
CA ILE A 494 9.14 -2.54 -22.13
C ILE A 494 9.85 -3.48 -21.15
N LEU A 495 10.89 -4.17 -21.62
CA LEU A 495 11.81 -4.96 -20.81
C LEU A 495 13.22 -4.54 -21.20
N SER A 496 13.71 -3.49 -20.55
CA SER A 496 14.98 -2.87 -20.92
C SER A 496 16.13 -3.38 -20.07
N GLN A 497 17.11 -4.06 -20.68
CA GLN A 497 18.31 -4.61 -20.05
C GLN A 497 18.04 -5.58 -18.88
N THR A 498 16.85 -6.19 -18.85
CA THR A 498 16.44 -7.17 -17.82
C THR A 498 16.30 -8.58 -18.40
N LEU A 499 16.19 -8.73 -19.72
CA LEU A 499 15.94 -10.01 -20.40
C LEU A 499 16.94 -11.10 -20.01
N GLN A 500 18.22 -10.75 -19.94
CA GLN A 500 19.31 -11.70 -19.66
C GLN A 500 19.29 -12.24 -18.22
N ALA A 501 18.61 -11.56 -17.29
CA ALA A 501 18.45 -12.00 -15.91
C ALA A 501 17.20 -12.87 -15.69
N MET A 502 16.28 -12.90 -16.66
CA MET A 502 15.04 -13.69 -16.58
C MET A 502 15.33 -15.18 -16.76
N LYS A 503 14.82 -16.03 -15.89
CA LYS A 503 14.93 -17.50 -16.01
C LYS A 503 14.05 -18.03 -17.13
N ARG A 504 12.84 -17.47 -17.30
CA ARG A 504 11.80 -17.94 -18.24
C ARG A 504 11.52 -16.92 -19.36
N ILE A 505 12.50 -16.69 -20.23
CA ILE A 505 12.41 -15.70 -21.35
C ILE A 505 11.18 -15.90 -22.23
N GLU A 506 10.90 -17.15 -22.65
CA GLU A 506 9.77 -17.40 -23.55
C GLU A 506 8.42 -17.04 -22.90
N THR A 507 8.25 -17.39 -21.63
CA THR A 507 7.02 -17.10 -20.88
C THR A 507 6.85 -15.59 -20.71
N ILE A 508 7.90 -14.86 -20.35
CA ILE A 508 7.78 -13.41 -20.15
C ILE A 508 7.49 -12.67 -21.46
N ILE A 509 8.10 -13.06 -22.59
CA ILE A 509 7.83 -12.46 -23.91
C ILE A 509 6.37 -12.71 -24.33
N ALA A 510 5.84 -13.91 -24.07
CA ALA A 510 4.44 -14.21 -24.32
C ALA A 510 3.50 -13.36 -23.45
N GLU A 511 3.83 -13.19 -22.16
CA GLU A 511 3.07 -12.32 -21.24
C GLU A 511 3.13 -10.85 -21.63
N MET A 512 4.30 -10.34 -22.07
CA MET A 512 4.45 -8.97 -22.59
C MET A 512 3.49 -8.73 -23.76
N LEU A 513 3.40 -9.68 -24.69
CA LEU A 513 2.50 -9.58 -25.86
C LEU A 513 1.03 -9.90 -25.53
N ARG A 514 0.75 -10.51 -24.37
CA ARG A 514 -0.62 -10.69 -23.87
C ARG A 514 -1.16 -9.38 -23.32
N VAL A 515 -0.40 -8.71 -22.45
CA VAL A 515 -0.83 -7.48 -21.77
C VAL A 515 -0.57 -6.21 -22.60
N GLY A 516 0.34 -6.30 -23.57
CA GLY A 516 0.72 -5.20 -24.46
C GLY A 516 0.42 -5.47 -25.92
N ARG A 517 0.05 -4.42 -26.64
CA ARG A 517 -0.11 -4.48 -28.11
C ARG A 517 1.23 -4.65 -28.81
N GLU A 518 2.26 -4.03 -28.26
CA GLU A 518 3.64 -4.07 -28.73
C GLU A 518 4.59 -4.31 -27.55
N ALA A 519 5.73 -4.91 -27.84
CA ALA A 519 6.79 -5.16 -26.88
C ALA A 519 8.08 -4.49 -27.34
N ILE A 520 8.80 -3.87 -26.39
CA ILE A 520 10.16 -3.39 -26.57
C ILE A 520 11.08 -4.16 -25.65
N VAL A 521 12.14 -4.73 -26.19
CA VAL A 521 13.13 -5.48 -25.41
C VAL A 521 14.51 -4.96 -25.74
N SER A 522 15.33 -4.72 -24.73
CA SER A 522 16.76 -4.45 -24.92
C SER A 522 17.64 -5.42 -24.13
N PHE A 523 18.77 -5.80 -24.71
CA PHE A 523 19.71 -6.74 -24.10
C PHE A 523 21.15 -6.52 -24.61
N PRO A 524 22.17 -6.80 -23.78
CA PRO A 524 23.56 -6.76 -24.21
C PRO A 524 23.82 -7.84 -25.26
N ASN A 525 24.42 -7.47 -26.39
CA ASN A 525 24.75 -8.40 -27.47
C ASN A 525 26.01 -9.20 -27.15
N PHE A 526 25.85 -10.47 -26.76
CA PHE A 526 26.99 -11.36 -26.52
C PHE A 526 27.81 -11.64 -27.79
N GLY A 527 27.23 -11.40 -28.98
CA GLY A 527 27.87 -11.61 -30.28
C GLY A 527 28.99 -10.61 -30.59
N HIS A 528 29.15 -9.55 -29.80
CA HIS A 528 30.13 -8.49 -30.02
C HIS A 528 31.57 -9.03 -30.13
N TRP A 529 32.37 -8.48 -31.07
CA TRP A 529 33.68 -9.01 -31.42
C TRP A 529 34.65 -9.11 -30.22
N ARG A 530 34.58 -8.18 -29.26
CA ARG A 530 35.42 -8.24 -28.03
C ARG A 530 35.10 -9.46 -27.19
N HIS A 531 33.81 -9.85 -27.10
CA HIS A 531 33.39 -11.03 -26.36
C HIS A 531 33.88 -12.30 -27.05
N ARG A 532 33.78 -12.37 -28.38
CA ARG A 532 34.34 -13.49 -29.17
C ARG A 532 35.84 -13.63 -28.98
N LEU A 533 36.58 -12.52 -28.98
CA LEU A 533 38.03 -12.54 -28.75
C LEU A 533 38.40 -13.05 -27.35
N GLN A 534 37.62 -12.69 -26.32
CA GLN A 534 37.81 -13.22 -24.96
C GLN A 534 37.55 -14.72 -24.89
N ILE A 535 36.47 -15.20 -25.51
CA ILE A 535 36.15 -16.64 -25.60
C ILE A 535 37.25 -17.40 -26.34
N LEU A 536 37.75 -16.86 -27.46
CA LEU A 536 38.87 -17.46 -28.22
C LEU A 536 40.16 -17.54 -27.38
N ARG A 537 40.31 -16.66 -26.39
CA ARG A 537 41.40 -16.71 -25.39
C ARG A 537 41.09 -17.62 -24.20
N GLY A 538 39.99 -18.37 -24.24
CA GLY A 538 39.56 -19.28 -23.16
C GLY A 538 39.02 -18.56 -21.92
N ARG A 539 38.53 -17.32 -22.06
CA ARG A 539 38.03 -16.51 -20.94
C ARG A 539 36.58 -16.12 -21.18
N MET A 540 35.76 -16.18 -20.12
CA MET A 540 34.39 -15.67 -20.18
C MET A 540 34.40 -14.15 -20.38
N PRO A 541 33.50 -13.60 -21.23
CA PRO A 541 33.51 -12.19 -21.54
C PRO A 541 33.15 -11.32 -20.35
N VAL A 542 33.98 -10.30 -20.11
CA VAL A 542 33.68 -9.18 -19.22
C VAL A 542 33.83 -7.89 -20.02
N SER A 543 32.85 -7.00 -19.92
CA SER A 543 32.81 -5.72 -20.62
C SER A 543 31.96 -4.70 -19.84
N GLU A 544 31.87 -3.46 -20.29
CA GLU A 544 31.00 -2.46 -19.65
C GLU A 544 29.52 -2.89 -19.66
N SER A 545 29.07 -3.57 -20.72
CA SER A 545 27.70 -4.09 -20.85
C SER A 545 27.49 -5.45 -20.15
N LEU A 546 28.56 -6.14 -19.77
CA LEU A 546 28.56 -7.40 -19.02
C LEU A 546 29.65 -7.33 -17.94
N PRO A 547 29.45 -6.52 -16.88
CA PRO A 547 30.52 -6.17 -15.94
C PRO A 547 30.83 -7.26 -14.92
N TYR A 548 30.07 -8.36 -14.93
CA TYR A 548 30.11 -9.41 -13.94
C TYR A 548 31.10 -10.53 -14.31
N GLN A 549 31.74 -11.11 -13.30
CA GLN A 549 32.54 -12.31 -13.48
C GLN A 549 31.63 -13.53 -13.66
N TRP A 550 32.12 -14.57 -14.35
CA TRP A 550 31.31 -15.75 -14.68
C TRP A 550 30.75 -16.50 -13.47
N PHE A 551 31.39 -16.40 -12.32
CA PHE A 551 30.98 -17.05 -11.07
C PHE A 551 30.08 -16.17 -10.19
N ASP A 552 29.86 -14.91 -10.57
CA ASP A 552 29.09 -13.92 -9.80
C ASP A 552 28.37 -12.96 -10.77
N THR A 553 27.48 -13.54 -11.58
CA THR A 553 26.71 -12.82 -12.59
C THR A 553 25.21 -13.08 -12.41
N PRO A 554 24.37 -12.04 -12.46
CA PRO A 554 22.91 -12.20 -12.49
C PRO A 554 22.41 -12.66 -13.87
N ASN A 555 23.24 -12.57 -14.91
CA ASN A 555 22.87 -12.94 -16.27
C ASN A 555 22.82 -14.48 -16.41
N VAL A 556 21.62 -14.99 -16.68
CA VAL A 556 21.34 -16.42 -16.91
C VAL A 556 21.51 -16.77 -18.39
N HIS A 557 21.04 -15.90 -19.29
CA HIS A 557 21.04 -16.16 -20.74
C HIS A 557 21.88 -15.12 -21.49
N LEU A 558 22.86 -15.59 -22.25
CA LEU A 558 23.77 -14.75 -23.03
C LEU A 558 23.28 -14.68 -24.48
N CYS A 559 22.43 -13.70 -24.77
CA CYS A 559 21.74 -13.57 -26.05
C CYS A 559 22.59 -12.83 -27.10
N THR A 560 22.51 -13.23 -28.36
CA THR A 560 23.04 -12.48 -29.50
C THR A 560 21.92 -11.92 -30.38
N VAL A 561 22.22 -10.90 -31.18
CA VAL A 561 21.27 -10.35 -32.16
C VAL A 561 20.73 -11.44 -33.09
N ALA A 562 21.60 -12.36 -33.53
CA ALA A 562 21.20 -13.46 -34.41
C ALA A 562 20.28 -14.47 -33.71
N ASP A 563 20.55 -14.81 -32.45
CA ASP A 563 19.71 -15.74 -31.69
C ASP A 563 18.31 -15.15 -31.44
N PHE A 564 18.25 -13.85 -31.13
CA PHE A 564 16.97 -13.17 -30.90
C PHE A 564 16.15 -13.02 -32.18
N ASP A 565 16.79 -12.70 -33.31
CA ASP A 565 16.13 -12.69 -34.63
C ASP A 565 15.49 -14.07 -34.94
N ALA A 566 16.23 -15.15 -34.71
CA ALA A 566 15.73 -16.52 -34.90
C ALA A 566 14.57 -16.84 -33.93
N PHE A 567 14.72 -16.50 -32.65
CA PHE A 567 13.71 -16.70 -31.62
C PHE A 567 12.36 -16.04 -31.96
N LEU A 568 12.38 -14.80 -32.45
CA LEU A 568 11.18 -14.07 -32.87
C LEU A 568 10.56 -14.69 -34.14
N ALA A 569 11.39 -15.08 -35.11
CA ALA A 569 10.94 -15.68 -36.36
C ALA A 569 10.27 -17.05 -36.15
N GLU A 570 10.85 -17.92 -35.33
CA GLU A 570 10.29 -19.23 -34.97
C GLU A 570 8.90 -19.12 -34.33
N ARG A 571 8.63 -17.99 -33.65
CA ARG A 571 7.35 -17.70 -32.97
C ARG A 571 6.40 -16.88 -33.83
N GLY A 572 6.75 -16.60 -35.08
CA GLY A 572 5.91 -15.85 -36.01
C GLY A 572 5.65 -14.41 -35.58
N LEU A 573 6.54 -13.82 -34.77
CA LEU A 573 6.43 -12.44 -34.31
C LEU A 573 6.93 -11.46 -35.38
N GLU A 574 6.24 -10.32 -35.50
CA GLU A 574 6.59 -9.28 -36.46
C GLU A 574 7.51 -8.26 -35.80
N VAL A 575 8.76 -8.16 -36.26
CA VAL A 575 9.70 -7.10 -35.88
C VAL A 575 9.29 -5.82 -36.60
N LEU A 576 8.96 -4.78 -35.83
CA LEU A 576 8.59 -3.47 -36.35
C LEU A 576 9.82 -2.58 -36.54
N ASP A 577 10.66 -2.51 -35.51
CA ASP A 577 11.87 -1.70 -35.49
C ASP A 577 12.99 -2.48 -34.78
N ARG A 578 14.23 -2.30 -35.25
CA ARG A 578 15.43 -2.85 -34.61
C ARG A 578 16.57 -1.85 -34.70
N VAL A 579 17.13 -1.47 -33.56
CA VAL A 579 18.32 -0.62 -33.45
C VAL A 579 19.39 -1.36 -32.65
N VAL A 580 20.62 -1.36 -33.16
CA VAL A 580 21.76 -1.93 -32.46
C VAL A 580 22.80 -0.84 -32.25
N LEU A 581 23.19 -0.62 -31.01
CA LEU A 581 24.07 0.47 -30.58
C LEU A 581 25.46 -0.04 -30.21
N ALA A 582 26.49 0.75 -30.50
CA ALA A 582 27.84 0.60 -29.95
C ALA A 582 28.35 1.99 -29.54
N GLY A 583 28.79 2.14 -28.28
CA GLY A 583 29.16 3.45 -27.73
C GLY A 583 28.08 4.54 -27.90
N GLY A 584 26.80 4.17 -27.82
CA GLY A 584 25.66 5.07 -28.01
C GLY A 584 25.40 5.51 -29.46
N ARG A 585 25.96 4.85 -30.47
CA ARG A 585 25.68 5.13 -31.89
C ARG A 585 25.12 3.90 -32.59
N GLU A 586 24.20 4.11 -33.51
CA GLU A 586 23.62 3.03 -34.31
C GLU A 586 24.65 2.37 -35.24
N VAL A 587 24.59 1.04 -35.30
CA VAL A 587 25.47 0.18 -36.09
C VAL A 587 24.64 -0.50 -37.17
N GLY A 588 24.67 0.05 -38.38
CA GLY A 588 23.95 -0.52 -39.54
C GLY A 588 24.62 -1.74 -40.17
N SER A 589 25.96 -1.82 -40.12
CA SER A 589 26.74 -2.88 -40.76
C SER A 589 27.20 -3.93 -39.74
N LEU A 590 26.98 -5.21 -40.04
CA LEU A 590 27.34 -6.34 -39.17
C LEU A 590 26.90 -6.14 -37.69
N PRO A 591 25.62 -5.83 -37.43
CA PRO A 591 25.14 -5.46 -36.08
C PRO A 591 25.43 -6.54 -35.03
N ASN A 592 25.34 -7.82 -35.39
CA ASN A 592 25.66 -8.92 -34.47
C ASN A 592 27.14 -8.96 -34.05
N LEU A 593 28.06 -8.44 -34.86
CA LEU A 593 29.51 -8.45 -34.59
C LEU A 593 29.98 -7.13 -33.97
N LEU A 594 29.48 -6.00 -34.46
CA LEU A 594 29.95 -4.67 -34.12
C LEU A 594 29.09 -3.98 -33.05
N GLY A 595 27.85 -4.40 -32.86
CA GLY A 595 26.93 -3.87 -31.85
C GLY A 595 27.19 -4.40 -30.45
N GLU A 596 26.94 -3.57 -29.44
CA GLU A 596 27.09 -3.86 -28.01
C GLU A 596 25.73 -4.03 -27.31
N LEU A 597 24.72 -3.23 -27.69
CA LEU A 597 23.37 -3.26 -27.12
C LEU A 597 22.35 -3.36 -28.26
N ALA A 598 21.43 -4.30 -28.18
CA ALA A 598 20.35 -4.42 -29.15
C ALA A 598 19.03 -3.98 -28.53
N ILE A 599 18.19 -3.29 -29.30
CA ILE A 599 16.86 -2.84 -28.92
C ILE A 599 15.90 -3.24 -30.03
N TYR A 600 14.85 -3.97 -29.67
CA TYR A 600 13.85 -4.49 -30.57
C TYR A 600 12.47 -3.98 -30.19
N ARG A 601 11.66 -3.63 -31.19
CA ARG A 601 10.23 -3.42 -31.07
C ARG A 601 9.50 -4.41 -31.95
N PHE A 602 8.57 -5.18 -31.38
CA PHE A 602 7.88 -6.25 -32.09
C PHE A 602 6.46 -6.47 -31.56
N ARG A 603 5.68 -7.26 -32.31
CA ARG A 603 4.28 -7.56 -31.97
C ARG A 603 3.80 -8.91 -32.50
N ARG A 604 2.59 -9.30 -32.09
CA ARG A 604 1.83 -10.41 -32.68
C ARG A 604 1.45 -10.07 -34.13
N ARG A 605 1.64 -11.02 -35.05
CA ARG A 605 1.30 -10.84 -36.47
C ARG A 605 -0.22 -10.62 -36.63
N GLY A 606 -0.61 -9.58 -37.35
CA GLY A 606 -2.03 -9.24 -37.57
C GLY A 606 -2.71 -8.45 -36.45
N ALA A 607 -2.00 -8.09 -35.37
CA ALA A 607 -2.53 -7.19 -34.35
C ALA A 607 -2.66 -5.75 -34.89
N PRO A 608 -3.63 -4.94 -34.42
CA PRO A 608 -3.73 -3.52 -34.76
C PRO A 608 -2.47 -2.76 -34.33
N ARG A 609 -2.02 -1.77 -35.13
CA ARG A 609 -0.87 -0.92 -34.78
C ARG A 609 -1.23 0.02 -33.63
N SER A 610 -0.30 0.28 -32.71
CA SER A 610 -0.40 1.43 -31.80
C SER A 610 -0.39 2.74 -32.62
N ALA A 611 -0.98 3.81 -32.07
CA ALA A 611 -0.97 5.11 -32.73
C ALA A 611 0.49 5.55 -32.95
N ALA A 612 0.86 5.79 -34.22
CA ALA A 612 2.23 6.20 -34.54
C ALA A 612 2.57 7.53 -33.84
N PRO A 613 3.81 7.71 -33.34
CA PRO A 613 4.26 9.01 -32.86
C PRO A 613 4.05 10.04 -33.98
N ARG A 614 3.35 11.14 -33.68
CA ARG A 614 3.16 12.23 -34.64
C ARG A 614 4.55 12.79 -34.93
N GLY A 615 5.06 12.57 -36.14
CA GLY A 615 6.38 13.05 -36.54
C GLY A 615 6.44 14.58 -36.42
N HIS A 616 7.42 15.07 -35.68
CA HIS A 616 7.87 16.45 -35.85
C HIS A 616 8.49 16.55 -37.24
N ALA A 617 7.82 17.30 -38.13
CA ALA A 617 8.40 17.83 -39.35
C ALA A 617 9.39 18.95 -39.02
#